data_AF-A0A0F8ZAV8-F1
#
_entry.id   AF-A0A0F8ZAV8-F1
#
_cell.length_a   1.000
_cell.length_b   1.000
_cell.length_c   1.000
_cell.angle_alpha   90.00
_cell.angle_beta   90.00
_cell.angle_gamma   90.00
#
_symmetry.space_group_name_H-M   'P 1'
#
loop_
_entity.id
_entity.type
_entity.pdbx_description
1 polymer ?
#
loop_
_entity_poly.entity_id
_entity_poly.type
_entity_poly.pdbx_seq_one_letter_code
_entity_poly.pdbx_strand_id
1 'polypeptide(L)' 'MVTGPVDDTLQEIAAQLAVAKRTLPDAVELVEILEEAGEDSAEVRALITETRTRILQWEKTLQRRGVSLPSVEPEEEE' A
#
# COMPACT_ATOMS: atom_id res chain seq x y z
N MET A 1 -12.56 22.22 -14.43
CA MET A 1 -11.09 22.36 -14.30
C MET A 1 -10.52 21.27 -15.19
N VAL A 2 -9.63 21.59 -16.12
CA VAL A 2 -9.01 20.56 -16.98
C VAL A 2 -7.88 19.95 -16.15
N THR A 3 -8.16 18.84 -15.49
CA THR A 3 -7.12 18.02 -14.85
C THR A 3 -6.20 17.51 -15.96
N GLY A 4 -4.91 17.81 -15.86
CA GLY A 4 -3.95 17.44 -16.90
C GLY A 4 -3.51 15.98 -16.78
N PRO A 5 -2.72 15.46 -17.73
CA PRO A 5 -2.19 14.08 -17.69
C PRO A 5 -1.43 13.74 -16.39
N VAL A 6 -0.85 14.77 -15.74
CA VAL A 6 -0.15 14.65 -14.46
C VAL A 6 -1.12 14.37 -13.32
N ASP A 7 -2.30 15.00 -13.30
CA ASP A 7 -3.29 14.78 -12.25
C ASP A 7 -3.87 13.37 -12.36
N ASP A 8 -4.14 12.90 -13.57
CA ASP A 8 -4.61 11.52 -13.82
C ASP A 8 -3.57 10.49 -13.35
N THR A 9 -2.29 10.73 -13.63
CA THR A 9 -1.19 9.86 -13.16
C THR A 9 -1.10 9.84 -11.63
N LEU A 10 -1.27 10.99 -10.97
CA LEU A 10 -1.23 11.05 -9.49
C LEU A 10 -2.43 10.33 -8.86
N GLN A 11 -3.60 10.38 -9.50
CA GLN A 11 -4.79 9.63 -9.07
C GLN A 11 -4.59 8.12 -9.25
N GLU A 12 -3.98 7.69 -10.35
CA GLU A 12 -3.64 6.28 -10.57
C GLU A 12 -2.65 5.77 -9.51
N ILE A 13 -1.61 6.56 -9.21
CA ILE A 13 -0.66 6.23 -8.12
C ILE A 13 -1.41 6.15 -6.79
N ALA A 14 -2.33 7.08 -6.51
CA ALA A 14 -3.11 7.05 -5.28
C ALA A 14 -3.97 5.77 -5.17
N ALA A 15 -4.58 5.33 -6.27
CA ALA A 15 -5.35 4.09 -6.31
C ALA A 15 -4.48 2.85 -6.04
N GLN A 16 -3.34 2.72 -6.73
CA GLN A 16 -2.42 1.61 -6.51
C GLN A 16 -1.84 1.61 -5.08
N LEU A 17 -1.56 2.78 -4.53
CA LEU A 17 -1.06 2.93 -3.17
C LEU A 17 -2.09 2.49 -2.13
N ALA A 18 -3.37 2.77 -2.38
CA ALA A 18 -4.46 2.36 -1.51
C ALA A 18 -4.65 0.84 -1.53
N VAL A 19 -4.52 0.19 -2.70
CA VAL A 19 -4.51 -1.28 -2.81
C VAL A 19 -3.32 -1.88 -2.07
N ALA A 20 -2.09 -1.38 -2.30
CA ALA A 20 -0.90 -1.89 -1.63
C ALA A 20 -0.99 -1.77 -0.09
N LYS A 21 -1.59 -0.68 0.40
CA LYS A 21 -1.84 -0.49 1.83
C LYS A 21 -2.87 -1.47 2.37
N ARG A 22 -3.90 -1.80 1.59
CA ARG A 22 -4.95 -2.77 1.95
C ARG A 22 -4.40 -4.19 2.04
N THR A 23 -3.45 -4.58 1.19
CA THR A 23 -2.89 -5.94 1.14
C THR A 23 -1.69 -6.16 2.07
N LEU A 24 -1.12 -5.09 2.64
CA LEU A 24 0.01 -5.20 3.58
C LEU A 24 -0.29 -6.06 4.83
N PRO A 25 -1.48 -5.98 5.46
CA PRO A 25 -1.86 -6.87 6.55
C PRO A 25 -1.80 -8.35 6.18
N ASP A 26 -2.28 -8.74 5.00
CA ASP A 26 -2.25 -10.13 4.53
C ASP A 26 -0.81 -10.64 4.42
N ALA A 27 0.12 -9.80 3.95
CA ALA A 27 1.54 -10.14 3.91
C ALA A 27 2.15 -10.32 5.32
N VAL A 28 1.66 -9.57 6.32
CA VAL A 28 2.07 -9.75 7.73
C VAL A 28 1.57 -11.11 8.25
N GLU A 29 0.32 -11.45 7.99
CA GLU A 29 -0.27 -12.73 8.40
C GLU A 29 0.47 -13.92 7.77
N LEU A 30 0.83 -13.84 6.48
CA LEU A 30 1.65 -14.87 5.83
C LEU A 30 3.02 -15.06 6.49
N VAL A 31 3.67 -13.97 6.91
CA VAL A 31 4.95 -14.05 7.64
C VAL A 31 4.77 -14.70 9.01
N GLU A 32 3.68 -14.40 9.71
CA GLU A 32 3.37 -15.04 11.00
C GLU A 32 3.16 -16.55 10.83
N ILE A 33 2.41 -16.98 9.80
CA ILE A 33 2.21 -18.40 9.49
C ILE A 33 3.54 -19.11 9.17
N LEU A 34 4.44 -18.46 8.43
CA LEU A 34 5.77 -19.01 8.11
C LEU A 34 6.63 -19.15 9.37
N GLU A 35 6.63 -18.16 10.26
CA GLU A 35 7.37 -18.23 11.53
C GLU A 35 6.81 -19.32 12.44
N GLU A 36 5.49 -19.51 12.50
CA GLU A 36 4.85 -20.61 13.23
C GLU A 36 5.24 -21.98 12.68
N ALA A 37 5.47 -22.09 11.36
CA ALA A 37 5.98 -23.29 10.73
C ALA A 37 7.48 -23.54 10.98
N GLY A 38 8.18 -22.60 11.64
CA GLY A 38 9.62 -22.67 11.91
C GLY A 38 10.51 -22.20 10.77
N GLU A 39 9.94 -21.52 9.77
CA GLU A 39 10.70 -20.92 8.67
C GLU A 39 11.31 -19.57 9.08
N ASP A 40 12.50 -19.27 8.54
CA ASP A 40 13.10 -17.94 8.69
C ASP A 40 12.48 -16.95 7.71
N SER A 41 11.84 -15.91 8.26
CA SER A 41 11.14 -14.88 7.51
C SER A 41 11.74 -13.48 7.73
N ALA A 42 12.92 -13.38 8.35
CA ALA A 42 13.51 -12.10 8.75
C ALA A 42 13.66 -11.10 7.58
N GLU A 43 14.07 -11.58 6.40
CA GLU A 43 14.17 -10.76 5.19
C GLU A 43 12.80 -10.27 4.72
N VAL A 44 11.78 -11.15 4.72
CA VAL A 44 10.41 -10.79 4.32
C VAL A 44 9.83 -9.75 5.28
N ARG A 45 10.06 -9.91 6.59
CA ARG A 45 9.66 -8.94 7.62
C ARG A 45 10.32 -7.58 7.43
N ALA A 46 11.59 -7.56 7.02
CA ALA A 46 12.29 -6.32 6.66
C ALA A 46 11.67 -5.65 5.43
N LEU A 47 11.37 -6.42 4.37
CA LEU A 47 10.71 -5.91 3.16
C LEU A 47 9.32 -5.33 3.43
N ILE A 48 8.52 -5.98 4.29
CA ILE A 48 7.21 -5.47 4.73
C ILE A 48 7.37 -4.12 5.45
N THR A 49 8.35 -4.02 6.35
CA THR A 49 8.63 -2.79 7.11
C THR A 49 9.07 -1.65 6.19
N GLU A 50 9.94 -1.95 5.23
CA GLU A 50 10.38 -0.99 4.22
C GLU A 50 9.19 -0.53 3.35
N THR A 51 8.37 -1.48 2.90
CA THR A 51 7.18 -1.20 2.08
C THR A 51 6.22 -0.28 2.82
N ARG A 52 5.91 -0.56 4.09
CA ARG A 52 5.08 0.31 4.94
C ARG A 52 5.64 1.73 5.02
N THR A 53 6.96 1.85 5.16
CA THR A 53 7.63 3.16 5.22
C THR A 53 7.51 3.92 3.89
N ARG A 54 7.75 3.24 2.76
CA ARG A 54 7.62 3.83 1.42
C ARG A 54 6.19 4.27 1.13
N ILE A 55 5.20 3.47 1.54
CA ILE A 55 3.79 3.85 1.41
C ILE A 55 3.53 5.18 2.11
N LEU A 56 3.89 5.30 3.40
CA LEU A 56 3.71 6.56 4.16
C LEU A 56 4.41 7.76 3.52
N GLN A 57 5.58 7.56 2.89
CA GLN A 57 6.29 8.63 2.19
C GLN A 57 5.55 9.07 0.91
N TRP A 58 5.01 8.13 0.15
CA TRP A 58 4.20 8.43 -1.03
C TRP A 58 2.87 9.08 -0.66
N GLU A 59 2.20 8.64 0.41
CA GLU A 59 0.98 9.29 0.92
C GLU A 59 1.24 10.77 1.23
N LYS A 60 2.33 11.08 1.95
CA LYS A 60 2.73 12.47 2.24
C LYS A 60 3.02 13.25 0.96
N THR A 61 3.59 12.61 -0.06
CA THR A 61 3.88 13.25 -1.35
C THR A 61 2.60 13.60 -2.09
N LEU A 62 1.63 12.68 -2.14
CA LEU A 62 0.31 12.90 -2.74
C LEU A 62 -0.47 13.99 -1.99
N GLN A 63 -0.47 13.96 -0.66
CA GLN A 63 -1.12 14.99 0.16
C GLN A 63 -0.58 16.40 -0.12
N ARG A 64 0.75 16.56 -0.27
CA ARG A 64 1.37 17.85 -0.65
C ARG A 64 0.96 18.34 -2.02
N ARG A 65 0.51 17.43 -2.90
CA ARG A 65 -0.01 17.72 -4.25
C ARG A 65 -1.53 17.89 -4.25
N GLY A 66 -2.19 17.83 -3.11
CA GLY A 66 -3.65 17.94 -3.00
C GLY A 66 -4.40 16.66 -3.39
N VAL A 67 -3.71 15.52 -3.49
CA VAL A 67 -4.29 14.23 -3.83
C VAL A 67 -4.45 13.41 -2.55
N SER A 68 -5.69 13.02 -2.25
CA SER A 68 -6.01 12.07 -1.18
C SER A 68 -6.04 10.65 -1.71
N LEU A 69 -5.71 9.68 -0.86
CA LEU A 69 -5.96 8.28 -1.21
C LEU A 69 -7.46 8.04 -1.34
N PRO A 70 -7.89 7.24 -2.33
CA PRO A 70 -9.26 6.76 -2.36
C PRO A 70 -9.55 5.92 -1.12
N SER A 71 -10.77 6.05 -0.60
CA SER A 71 -11.29 5.05 0.34
C SER A 71 -11.49 3.77 -0.46
N VAL A 72 -10.69 2.76 -0.19
CA VAL A 72 -10.90 1.43 -0.77
C VAL A 72 -11.98 0.79 0.09
N GLU A 73 -13.22 0.74 -0.38
CA GLU A 73 -14.19 -0.16 0.22
C GLU A 73 -13.64 -1.60 0.07
N PRO A 74 -13.76 -2.46 1.09
CA PRO A 74 -13.47 -3.87 0.91
C PRO A 74 -14.36 -4.36 -0.24
N GLU A 75 -13.75 -4.92 -1.29
CA GLU A 75 -14.53 -5.59 -2.33
C GLU A 75 -15.29 -6.72 -1.63
N GLU A 76 -16.62 -6.64 -1.61
CA GLU A 76 -17.46 -7.77 -1.20
C GLU A 76 -17.09 -8.93 -2.11
N GLU A 77 -16.55 -10.01 -1.54
CA GLU A 77 -16.29 -11.25 -2.27
C GLU A 77 -17.63 -11.78 -2.83
N GLU A 78 -17.78 -11.78 -4.16
CA GLU A 78 -18.86 -12.50 -4.88
C GLU A 78 -18.60 -14.01 -4.98
#